data_AF-A0A2N1KVA7-F1
#
_entry.id   AF-A0A2N1KVA7-F1
#
_cell.length_a   1.000
_cell.length_b   1.000
_cell.length_c   1.000
_cell.angle_alpha   90.00
_cell.angle_beta   90.00
_cell.angle_gamma   90.00
#
_symmetry.space_group_name_H-M   'P 1'
#
loop_
_entity.id
_entity.type
_entity.pdbx_description
1 polymer ?
#
loop_
_entity_poly.entity_id
_entity_poly.type
_entity_poly.pdbx_seq_one_letter_code
_entity_poly.pdbx_strand_id
1 'polypeptide(L)'
;MYNLRTSLLENTFQKSEENAASFLGRGYSCYAISKNESLFAYCRGANSITIYLMENGLEVTTKKFDETNIQILFLDFLKNDEKLLIVVEKESYNEENSEIVKTPTIVVWDLFSSSDNCIRRINDTSSKSYYNYG
;
A
#
# COMPACT_ATOMS: atom_id res chain seq x y z
N MET A 1 -0.14 9.37 -17.79
CA MET A 1 -1.60 9.43 -17.90
C MET A 1 -1.96 9.93 -19.28
N TYR A 2 -2.75 9.16 -20.01
CA TYR A 2 -3.15 9.49 -21.37
C TYR A 2 -4.63 9.84 -21.41
N ASN A 3 -4.96 10.88 -22.16
CA ASN A 3 -6.32 11.15 -22.56
C ASN A 3 -6.67 10.28 -23.75
N LEU A 4 -7.57 9.33 -23.55
CA LEU A 4 -7.94 8.39 -24.62
C LEU A 4 -8.80 9.05 -25.71
N ARG A 5 -9.45 10.19 -25.44
CA ARG A 5 -10.20 10.95 -26.45
C ARG A 5 -9.27 11.69 -27.39
N THR A 6 -8.22 12.33 -26.88
CA THR A 6 -7.28 13.13 -27.68
C THR A 6 -6.04 12.34 -28.10
N SER A 7 -5.80 11.17 -27.49
CA SER A 7 -4.57 10.39 -27.61
C SER A 7 -3.31 11.15 -27.17
N LEU A 8 -3.46 12.18 -26.33
CA LEU A 8 -2.36 12.98 -25.82
C LEU A 8 -1.94 12.53 -24.43
N LEU A 9 -0.64 12.63 -24.15
CA LEU A 9 -0.09 12.49 -22.82
C LEU A 9 -0.44 13.74 -22.01
N GLU A 10 -1.21 13.57 -20.93
CA GLU A 10 -1.61 14.69 -20.06
C GLU A 10 -0.70 14.85 -18.85
N ASN A 11 -0.20 13.75 -18.30
CA ASN A 11 0.59 13.81 -17.07
C ASN A 11 1.60 12.65 -16.96
N THR A 12 2.69 12.85 -16.23
CA THR A 12 3.68 11.84 -15.88
C THR A 12 3.97 11.89 -14.39
N PHE A 13 3.98 10.72 -13.73
CA PHE A 13 4.32 10.60 -12.32
C PHE A 13 5.76 10.12 -12.21
N GLN A 14 6.61 10.89 -11.56
CA GLN A 14 8.04 10.59 -11.43
C GLN A 14 8.38 10.39 -9.96
N LYS A 15 9.20 9.38 -9.67
CA LYS A 15 9.74 9.10 -8.34
C LYS A 15 11.26 9.15 -8.44
N SER A 16 11.93 9.88 -7.54
CA SER A 16 13.40 9.89 -7.54
C SER A 16 13.94 8.52 -7.10
N GLU A 17 15.02 8.05 -7.76
CA GLU A 17 15.60 6.72 -7.52
C GLU A 17 16.22 6.58 -6.11
N GLU A 18 16.62 7.68 -5.46
CA GLU A 18 17.28 7.64 -4.13
C GLU A 18 16.41 7.01 -3.03
N ASN A 19 15.08 7.04 -3.18
CA ASN A 19 14.12 6.44 -2.23
C ASN A 19 13.42 5.19 -2.79
N ALA A 20 13.81 4.70 -3.97
CA ALA A 20 13.32 3.45 -4.55
C ALA A 20 14.03 2.28 -3.84
N ALA A 21 13.65 2.04 -2.58
CA ALA A 21 14.26 1.07 -1.68
C ALA A 21 14.70 -0.22 -2.40
N SER A 22 15.97 -0.60 -2.15
CA SER A 22 16.54 -1.95 -2.15
C SER A 22 15.97 -2.94 -3.16
N PHE A 23 16.85 -3.51 -4.00
CA PHE A 23 16.75 -4.65 -4.92
C PHE A 23 15.73 -5.81 -4.66
N LEU A 24 14.94 -5.80 -3.60
CA LEU A 24 13.78 -6.66 -3.31
C LEU A 24 12.50 -6.24 -4.06
N GLY A 25 12.62 -5.72 -5.28
CA GLY A 25 11.50 -5.38 -6.17
C GLY A 25 10.82 -6.61 -6.78
N ARG A 26 10.24 -7.49 -5.95
CA ARG A 26 9.59 -8.74 -6.40
C ARG A 26 8.06 -8.71 -6.36
N GLY A 27 7.44 -7.55 -6.11
CA GLY A 27 5.99 -7.43 -6.06
C GLY A 27 5.36 -6.89 -7.34
N TYR A 28 4.07 -7.20 -7.54
CA TYR A 28 3.27 -6.56 -8.58
C TYR A 28 2.97 -5.11 -8.21
N SER A 29 3.08 -4.21 -9.18
CA SER A 29 2.62 -2.83 -9.00
C SER A 29 1.11 -2.81 -8.79
N CYS A 30 0.64 -1.98 -7.86
CA CYS A 30 -0.77 -1.67 -7.72
C CYS A 30 -0.97 -0.17 -7.56
N TYR A 31 -2.16 0.29 -7.89
CA TYR A 31 -2.52 1.70 -7.86
C TYR A 31 -3.98 1.88 -7.47
N ALA A 32 -4.33 3.09 -7.05
CA ALA A 32 -5.70 3.55 -6.86
C ALA A 32 -5.82 5.02 -7.29
N ILE A 33 -7.00 5.39 -7.78
CA ILE A 33 -7.35 6.79 -8.07
C ILE A 33 -8.46 7.15 -7.10
N SER A 34 -8.36 8.33 -6.48
CA SER A 34 -9.37 8.81 -5.55
C SER A 34 -10.69 9.07 -6.26
N LYS A 35 -11.81 9.01 -5.52
CA LYS A 35 -13.16 9.19 -6.08
C LYS A 35 -13.34 10.58 -6.70
N ASN A 36 -12.69 11.60 -6.13
CA ASN A 36 -12.67 12.96 -6.67
C ASN A 36 -11.61 13.17 -7.78
N GLU A 37 -10.91 12.11 -8.19
CA GLU A 37 -9.89 12.09 -9.25
C GLU A 37 -8.68 13.03 -9.01
N SER A 38 -8.50 13.52 -7.78
CA SER A 38 -7.41 14.44 -7.43
C SER A 38 -6.13 13.76 -6.97
N LEU A 39 -6.21 12.53 -6.44
CA LEU A 39 -5.08 11.79 -5.89
C LEU A 39 -4.86 10.47 -6.62
N PHE A 40 -3.59 10.15 -6.84
CA PHE A 40 -3.13 8.89 -7.38
C PHE A 40 -2.20 8.20 -6.39
N ALA A 41 -2.63 7.06 -5.87
CA ALA A 41 -1.81 6.21 -5.01
C ALA A 41 -1.11 5.14 -5.86
N TYR A 42 0.19 4.97 -5.68
CA TYR A 42 0.98 4.01 -6.43
C TYR A 42 1.99 3.29 -5.55
N CYS A 43 2.13 1.98 -5.77
CA CYS A 43 3.23 1.19 -5.25
C CYS A 43 3.78 0.27 -6.35
N ARG A 44 5.08 -0.06 -6.26
CA ARG A 44 5.73 -1.05 -7.13
C ARG A 44 5.74 -2.45 -6.51
N GLY A 45 4.73 -2.77 -5.70
CA GLY A 45 4.64 -4.02 -4.94
C GLY A 45 5.65 -4.18 -3.82
N ALA A 46 6.51 -3.19 -3.57
CA ALA A 46 7.42 -3.18 -2.42
C ALA A 46 6.69 -2.71 -1.15
N ASN A 47 7.44 -2.32 -0.13
CA ASN A 47 6.92 -1.84 1.16
C ASN A 47 6.70 -0.31 1.21
N SER A 48 6.51 0.36 0.06
CA SER A 48 6.27 1.82 0.03
C SER A 48 5.17 2.22 -0.94
N ILE A 49 4.36 3.19 -0.54
CA ILE A 49 3.27 3.79 -1.31
C ILE A 49 3.60 5.27 -1.48
N THR A 50 3.44 5.77 -2.70
CA THR A 50 3.57 7.19 -3.01
C THR A 50 2.22 7.73 -3.46
N ILE A 51 1.83 8.89 -2.92
CA ILE A 51 0.63 9.63 -3.31
C ILE A 51 1.05 10.81 -4.19
N TYR A 52 0.40 10.96 -5.33
CA TYR A 52 0.61 12.03 -6.28
C TYR A 52 -0.66 12.86 -6.49
N LEU A 53 -0.49 14.14 -6.83
CA LEU A 53 -1.57 14.96 -7.38
C LEU A 53 -1.79 14.61 -8.85
N MET A 54 -3.04 14.29 -9.21
CA MET A 54 -3.42 13.97 -10.59
C MET A 54 -3.34 15.17 -11.53
N GLU A 55 -3.44 16.39 -11.01
CA GLU A 55 -3.40 17.64 -11.80
C GLU A 55 -2.03 17.87 -12.46
N ASN A 56 -0.94 17.68 -11.71
CA ASN A 56 0.41 18.07 -12.15
C ASN A 56 1.48 17.00 -11.90
N GLY A 57 1.11 15.85 -11.33
CA GLY A 57 2.03 14.73 -11.12
C GLY A 57 2.95 14.91 -9.91
N LEU A 58 2.74 15.96 -9.10
CA LEU A 58 3.54 16.24 -7.92
C LEU A 58 3.39 15.13 -6.87
N GLU A 59 4.52 14.62 -6.37
CA GLU A 59 4.54 13.75 -5.20
C GLU A 59 4.12 14.54 -3.95
N VAL A 60 3.03 14.13 -3.32
CA VAL A 60 2.52 14.72 -2.07
C VAL A 60 3.23 14.12 -0.86
N THR A 61 3.33 12.79 -0.86
CA THR A 61 3.94 12.05 0.26
C THR A 61 4.28 10.61 -0.16
N THR A 62 5.30 10.04 0.48
CA THR A 62 5.62 8.62 0.40
C THR A 62 5.57 8.01 1.79
N LYS A 63 4.77 6.97 1.98
CA LYS A 63 4.80 6.12 3.17
C LYS A 63 5.61 4.87 2.89
N LYS A 64 6.68 4.67 3.65
CA LYS A 64 7.43 3.41 3.71
C LYS A 64 7.09 2.70 5.02
N PHE A 65 6.80 1.40 4.92
CA PHE A 65 6.68 0.53 6.08
C PHE A 65 8.07 0.08 6.53
N ASP A 66 8.29 -0.03 7.84
CA ASP A 66 9.59 -0.44 8.38
C ASP A 66 9.87 -1.93 8.12
N GLU A 67 8.81 -2.73 7.97
CA GLU A 67 8.92 -4.14 7.63
C GLU A 67 9.45 -4.32 6.20
N THR A 68 10.52 -5.09 6.06
CA THR A 68 11.16 -5.40 4.76
C THR A 68 10.61 -6.68 4.12
N ASN A 69 9.97 -7.54 4.91
CA ASN A 69 9.36 -8.80 4.50
C ASN A 69 7.86 -8.65 4.19
N ILE A 70 7.46 -7.50 3.66
CA ILE A 70 6.07 -7.28 3.24
C ILE A 70 5.98 -6.95 1.76
N GLN A 71 4.86 -7.33 1.17
CA GLN A 71 4.45 -6.96 -0.17
C GLN A 71 3.10 -6.23 -0.10
N ILE A 72 2.97 -5.07 -0.75
CA ILE A 72 1.67 -4.44 -0.92
C ILE A 72 0.97 -5.11 -2.11
N LEU A 73 -0.27 -5.57 -1.88
CA LEU A 73 -1.07 -6.31 -2.86
C LEU A 73 -2.20 -5.48 -3.47
N PHE A 74 -2.76 -4.54 -2.70
CA PHE A 74 -3.96 -3.79 -3.10
C PHE A 74 -4.03 -2.42 -2.42
N LEU A 75 -4.62 -1.45 -3.11
CA LEU A 75 -4.88 -0.09 -2.66
C LEU A 75 -6.31 0.32 -3.05
N ASP A 76 -7.01 1.04 -2.18
CA ASP A 76 -8.28 1.71 -2.53
C ASP A 76 -8.53 2.93 -1.62
N PHE A 77 -9.19 3.96 -2.15
CA PHE A 77 -9.57 5.14 -1.37
C PHE A 77 -10.92 4.92 -0.68
N LEU A 78 -10.99 5.29 0.60
CA LEU A 78 -12.19 5.16 1.44
C LEU A 78 -12.51 6.48 2.11
N LYS A 79 -13.75 6.59 2.62
CA LYS A 79 -14.21 7.73 3.43
C LYS A 79 -13.95 9.07 2.74
N ASN A 80 -14.53 9.25 1.55
CA ASN A 80 -14.38 10.48 0.75
C ASN A 80 -12.92 10.85 0.50
N ASP A 81 -12.11 9.85 0.14
CA ASP A 81 -10.70 10.01 -0.19
C ASP A 81 -9.80 10.43 0.99
N GLU A 82 -10.30 10.43 2.22
CA GLU A 82 -9.53 10.77 3.42
C GLU A 82 -8.63 9.63 3.91
N LYS A 83 -8.95 8.39 3.53
CA LYS A 83 -8.20 7.21 3.97
C LYS A 83 -7.85 6.30 2.79
N LEU A 84 -6.72 5.64 2.91
CA LEU A 84 -6.28 4.60 1.98
C LEU A 84 -6.39 3.23 2.66
N LEU A 85 -7.20 2.34 2.07
CA LEU A 85 -7.19 0.92 2.35
C LEU A 85 -6.00 0.27 1.65
N ILE A 86 -5.29 -0.57 2.38
CA ILE A 86 -4.08 -1.23 1.89
C ILE A 86 -4.18 -2.70 2.30
N VAL A 87 -3.99 -3.62 1.36
CA VAL A 87 -3.76 -5.04 1.70
C VAL A 87 -2.27 -5.30 1.59
N VAL A 88 -1.67 -5.75 2.68
CA VAL A 88 -0.26 -6.14 2.75
C VAL A 88 -0.15 -7.63 3.01
N GLU A 89 0.79 -8.31 2.38
CA GLU A 89 1.16 -9.69 2.69
C GLU A 89 2.51 -9.69 3.38
N LYS A 90 2.58 -10.29 4.57
CA LYS A 90 3.82 -10.47 5.31
C LYS A 90 4.33 -11.89 5.14
N GLU A 91 5.58 -12.01 4.74
CA GLU A 91 6.28 -13.30 4.69
C GLU A 91 6.97 -13.56 6.03
N SER A 92 6.72 -14.72 6.62
CA SER A 92 7.37 -15.19 7.84
C SER A 92 7.86 -16.61 7.63
N TYR A 93 9.00 -16.96 8.22
CA TYR A 93 9.51 -18.32 8.17
C TYR A 93 8.99 -19.11 9.38
N ASN A 94 8.32 -20.23 9.12
CA ASN A 94 7.94 -21.17 10.16
C ASN A 94 9.07 -22.20 10.33
N GLU A 95 9.78 -22.11 11.45
CA GLU A 95 10.91 -23.01 11.76
C GLU A 95 10.47 -24.47 11.95
N GLU A 96 9.26 -24.73 12.45
CA GLU A 96 8.78 -26.08 12.76
C GLU A 96 8.60 -26.90 11.47
N ASN A 97 8.05 -26.28 10.43
CA ASN A 97 7.76 -26.94 9.16
C ASN A 97 8.76 -26.57 8.05
N SER A 98 9.72 -25.68 8.33
CA SER A 98 10.65 -25.13 7.34
C SER A 98 9.95 -24.52 6.10
N GLU A 99 8.84 -23.82 6.33
CA GLU A 99 7.98 -23.26 5.29
C GLU A 99 7.85 -21.74 5.38
N ILE A 100 7.68 -21.07 4.23
CA ILE A 100 7.35 -19.64 4.18
C ILE A 100 5.83 -19.50 4.31
N VAL A 101 5.40 -18.82 5.37
CA VAL A 101 4.00 -18.46 5.62
C VAL A 101 3.76 -17.04 5.16
N LYS A 102 2.81 -16.87 4.24
CA LYS A 102 2.32 -15.59 3.74
C LYS A 102 1.03 -15.23 4.46
N THR A 103 1.03 -14.12 5.19
CA THR A 103 -0.12 -13.65 5.96
C THR A 103 -0.63 -12.32 5.41
N PRO A 104 -1.81 -12.27 4.78
CA PRO A 104 -2.42 -11.02 4.39
C PRO A 104 -2.94 -10.26 5.63
N THR A 105 -2.83 -8.93 5.61
CA THR A 105 -3.33 -8.04 6.65
C THR A 105 -3.90 -6.79 6.00
N ILE A 106 -5.02 -6.31 6.54
CA ILE A 106 -5.63 -5.06 6.09
C ILE A 106 -5.06 -3.91 6.92
N VAL A 107 -4.64 -2.86 6.25
CA VAL A 107 -4.11 -1.64 6.84
C VAL A 107 -4.93 -0.46 6.34
N VAL A 108 -5.27 0.46 7.22
CA VAL A 108 -5.92 1.73 6.87
C VAL A 108 -4.98 2.86 7.23
N TRP A 109 -4.65 3.68 6.24
CA TRP A 109 -3.85 4.89 6.41
C TRP A 109 -4.75 6.12 6.29
N ASP A 110 -4.80 6.94 7.34
CA ASP A 110 -5.41 8.26 7.35
C ASP A 110 -4.47 9.29 6.71
N LEU A 111 -4.85 9.83 5.56
CA LEU A 111 -3.98 10.65 4.73
C LEU A 111 -3.76 12.06 5.29
N PHE A 112 -4.70 12.54 6.12
CA PHE A 112 -4.70 13.91 6.65
C PHE A 112 -4.39 13.97 8.15
N SER A 113 -4.10 12.82 8.77
CA SER A 113 -3.63 12.76 10.16
C SER A 113 -2.10 12.75 10.23
N SER A 114 -1.54 13.70 10.98
CA SER A 114 -0.12 13.70 11.36
C SER A 114 0.17 12.95 12.66
N SER A 115 -0.83 12.31 13.26
CA SER A 115 -0.64 11.55 14.51
C SER A 115 0.11 10.24 14.26
N ASP A 116 0.78 9.74 15.30
CA ASP A 116 1.44 8.42 15.26
C ASP A 116 0.46 7.28 14.95
N ASN A 117 -0.84 7.49 15.21
CA ASN A 117 -1.93 6.56 14.96
C ASN A 117 -2.61 6.75 13.59
N CYS A 118 -1.97 7.46 12.65
CA CYS A 118 -2.48 7.61 11.27
C CYS A 118 -2.56 6.27 10.51
N ILE A 119 -1.91 5.21 11.00
CA ILE A 119 -1.99 3.86 10.43
C ILE A 119 -2.62 2.90 11.43
N ARG A 120 -3.62 2.14 10.97
CA ARG A 120 -4.30 1.12 11.76
C ARG A 120 -4.26 -0.21 11.04
N ARG A 121 -3.78 -1.25 11.70
CA ARG A 121 -3.82 -2.64 11.21
C ARG A 121 -5.07 -3.32 11.74
N ILE A 122 -5.83 -3.95 10.86
CA ILE A 122 -7.00 -4.73 11.19
C ILE A 122 -6.54 -6.19 11.22
N ASN A 123 -6.34 -6.72 12.43
CA ASN A 123 -6.01 -8.12 12.62
C ASN A 123 -7.30 -8.92 12.72
N ASP A 124 -7.38 -10.05 12.01
CA ASP A 124 -8.45 -11.01 12.22
C ASP A 124 -8.24 -11.71 13.57
N THR A 125 -9.12 -11.44 14.53
CA THR A 125 -9.10 -12.07 15.85
C THR A 125 -9.85 -13.40 15.87
N SER A 126 -10.40 -13.86 14.75
CA SER A 126 -11.27 -15.05 14.69
C SER A 126 -10.56 -16.39 14.84
N SER A 127 -9.22 -16.44 14.89
CA SER A 127 -8.45 -17.69 14.97
C SER A 127 -8.07 -18.16 16.39
N LYS A 128 -8.54 -17.52 17.47
CA LYS A 128 -8.15 -17.87 18.85
C LYS A 128 -9.20 -18.58 19.73
N SER A 129 -10.25 -19.17 19.16
CA SER A 129 -11.34 -19.80 19.95
C SER A 129 -11.50 -21.31 19.82
N TYR A 130 -10.44 -22.06 19.48
CA TYR A 130 -10.42 -23.51 19.67
C TYR A 130 -9.16 -23.92 20.44
N TYR A 131 -9.31 -24.90 21.34
CA TYR A 131 -8.38 -25.36 22.39
C TYR A 131 -8.48 -24.64 23.74
N ASN A 132 -9.63 -24.84 24.40
CA ASN A 132 -9.68 -25.03 25.86
C ASN A 132 -10.81 -26.02 26.18
N TYR A 133 -10.53 -27.31 26.00
CA TYR A 133 -11.19 -28.41 26.71
C TYR A 133 -10.16 -29.53 26.87
N GLY A 134 -9.84 -29.87 28.12
CA GLY A 134 -8.89 -30.91 28.51
C GLY A 134 -8.32 -30.64 29.89
#